data_AF-A0A837CQM5-F1
#
_entry.id   AF-A0A837CQM5-F1
#
_cell.length_a   1.000
_cell.length_b   1.000
_cell.length_c   1.000
_cell.angle_alpha   90.00
_cell.angle_beta   90.00
_cell.angle_gamma   90.00
#
_symmetry.space_group_name_H-M   'P 1'
#
loop_
_entity.id
_entity.type
_entity.pdbx_description
1 polymer ?
#
loop_
_entity_poly.entity_id
_entity_poly.type
_entity_poly.pdbx_seq_one_letter_code
_entity_poly.pdbx_strand_id
1 'polypeptide(L)' 'MTYPLAGWLGSSAGIAPTAWVLAILTLSGVALAFYFWPAVEADLVPHQHPELPPDHPHLRGQSPDHAHVYVLDDLDPRWP' A
#
# COMPACT_ATOMS: atom_id res chain seq x y z
N MET A 1 19.00 -2.38 -1.52
CA MET A 1 19.43 -3.07 -2.76
C MET A 1 19.97 -2.11 -3.82
N THR A 2 19.30 -1.01 -4.13
CA THR A 2 19.71 -0.09 -5.21
C THR A 2 20.98 0.73 -4.92
N TYR A 3 21.21 1.12 -3.66
CA TYR A 3 22.39 1.89 -3.25
C TYR A 3 23.74 1.21 -3.54
N PRO A 4 24.00 -0.05 -3.13
CA PRO A 4 25.26 -0.72 -3.47
C PRO A 4 25.39 -1.04 -4.96
N LEU A 5 24.29 -1.35 -5.65
CA LEU A 5 24.31 -1.66 -7.09
C LEU A 5 24.70 -0.43 -7.93
N ALA A 6 24.16 0.74 -7.60
CA ALA A 6 24.49 1.99 -8.27
C ALA A 6 25.95 2.41 -8.05
N GLY A 7 26.46 2.24 -6.83
CA GLY A 7 27.87 2.54 -6.51
C GLY A 7 28.85 1.60 -7.24
N TRP A 8 28.57 0.30 -7.24
CA TRP A 8 29.42 -0.67 -7.91
C TRP A 8 29.43 -0.48 -9.43
N LEU A 9 28.26 -0.48 -10.09
CA LEU A 9 28.18 -0.27 -11.55
C LEU A 9 28.69 1.12 -11.96
N GLY A 10 28.41 2.15 -11.17
CA GLY A 10 28.89 3.50 -11.44
C GLY A 10 30.42 3.59 -11.45
N SER A 11 31.08 2.86 -10.53
CA SER A 11 32.55 2.80 -10.46
C SER A 11 33.19 1.86 -11.48
N SER A 12 32.52 0.77 -11.88
CA SER A 12 33.09 -0.26 -12.76
C SER A 12 32.79 -0.07 -14.25
N ALA A 13 31.59 0.41 -14.58
CA ALA A 13 31.09 0.53 -15.96
C ALA A 13 30.78 1.99 -16.37
N GLY A 14 30.74 2.91 -15.41
CA GLY A 14 30.44 4.32 -15.64
C GLY A 14 28.95 4.65 -15.58
N ILE A 15 28.64 5.95 -15.68
CA ILE A 15 27.30 6.49 -15.38
C ILE A 15 26.24 6.04 -16.40
N ALA A 16 26.54 6.08 -17.70
CA ALA A 16 25.57 5.75 -18.75
C ALA A 16 25.01 4.31 -18.67
N PRO A 17 25.81 3.24 -18.57
CA PRO A 17 25.28 1.88 -18.42
C PRO A 17 24.57 1.68 -17.08
N THR A 18 25.06 2.30 -16.00
CA THR A 18 24.40 2.26 -14.68
C THR A 18 22.99 2.84 -14.75
N ALA A 19 22.81 3.98 -15.45
CA ALA A 19 21.51 4.61 -15.62
C ALA A 19 20.54 3.70 -16.39
N TRP A 20 21.01 3.05 -17.46
CA TRP A 20 20.17 2.10 -18.22
C TRP A 20 19.71 0.91 -17.39
N VAL A 21 20.59 0.31 -16.60
CA VAL A 21 20.24 -0.81 -15.71
C VAL A 21 19.16 -0.40 -14.70
N LEU A 22 19.35 0.76 -14.05
CA LEU A 22 18.38 1.26 -13.07
C LEU A 22 17.04 1.64 -13.72
N ALA A 23 17.06 2.20 -14.93
CA ALA A 23 15.85 2.52 -15.68
C ALA A 23 15.03 1.27 -16.00
N ILE A 24 15.68 0.21 -16.52
CA ILE A 24 15.02 -1.07 -16.82
C ILE A 24 14.44 -1.67 -15.53
N LEU A 25 15.22 -1.72 -14.46
CA LEU A 25 14.78 -2.27 -13.17
C LEU A 25 13.53 -1.53 -12.64
N THR A 26 13.53 -0.20 -12.75
CA THR A 26 12.41 0.64 -12.32
C THR A 26 11.17 0.36 -13.18
N LEU A 27 11.31 0.34 -14.50
CA LEU A 27 10.21 0.06 -15.42
C LEU A 27 9.61 -1.33 -15.19
N SER A 28 10.45 -2.34 -14.97
CA SER A 28 9.98 -3.69 -14.62
C SER A 28 9.22 -3.69 -13.31
N GLY A 29 9.71 -3.01 -12.27
CA GLY A 29 9.00 -2.89 -11.00
C GLY A 29 7.64 -2.24 -11.14
N VAL A 30 7.54 -1.16 -11.92
CA VAL A 30 6.27 -0.47 -12.22
C VAL A 30 5.33 -1.39 -12.99
N ALA A 31 5.80 -2.08 -14.02
CA ALA A 31 4.98 -3.01 -14.80
C ALA A 31 4.45 -4.17 -13.95
N LEU A 32 5.29 -4.72 -13.06
CA LEU A 32 4.89 -5.77 -12.13
C LEU A 32 3.87 -5.25 -11.11
N ALA A 33 4.06 -4.03 -10.60
CA ALA A 33 3.07 -3.39 -9.73
C ALA A 33 1.73 -3.23 -10.47
N PHE A 34 1.71 -2.67 -11.68
CA PHE A 34 0.46 -2.57 -12.44
C PHE A 34 -0.20 -3.93 -12.72
N TYR A 35 0.58 -4.98 -12.94
CA TYR A 35 0.07 -6.31 -13.25
C TYR A 35 -0.44 -7.07 -12.01
N PHE A 36 0.31 -7.01 -10.90
CA PHE A 36 0.01 -7.77 -9.69
C PHE A 36 -0.77 -6.99 -8.64
N TRP A 37 -0.80 -5.66 -8.72
CA TRP A 37 -1.59 -4.87 -7.80
C TRP A 37 -3.08 -5.11 -8.09
N PRO A 38 -3.83 -5.67 -7.14
CA PRO A 38 -5.25 -5.91 -7.34
C PRO A 38 -5.95 -4.55 -7.52
N ALA A 39 -6.61 -4.36 -8.66
CA ALA A 39 -7.40 -3.16 -8.92
C ALA A 39 -8.66 -3.08 -8.04
N VAL A 40 -9.05 -4.20 -7.44
CA VAL A 40 -10.12 -4.30 -6.46
C VAL A 40 -9.45 -4.31 -5.10
N GLU A 41 -9.34 -3.14 -4.46
CA GLU A 41 -9.34 -3.10 -3.01
C GLU A 41 -10.58 -3.90 -2.56
N ALA A 42 -10.41 -4.82 -1.62
CA ALA A 42 -11.54 -5.43 -0.94
C ALA A 42 -12.19 -4.33 -0.11
N ASP A 43 -12.97 -3.48 -0.78
CA ASP A 43 -13.36 -2.13 -0.33
C ASP A 43 -14.39 -2.14 0.81
N LEU A 44 -14.65 -3.32 1.35
CA LEU A 44 -15.60 -3.59 2.41
C LEU A 44 -15.03 -4.74 3.23
N VAL A 45 -14.12 -4.42 4.15
CA VAL A 45 -13.77 -5.36 5.23
C VAL A 45 -14.86 -5.18 6.30
N PRO A 46 -15.77 -6.17 6.47
CA PRO A 46 -16.76 -6.08 7.53
C PRO A 46 -16.02 -6.11 8.87
N HIS A 47 -16.24 -5.10 9.70
CA HIS A 47 -15.74 -5.08 11.07
C HIS A 47 -16.82 -4.57 12.01
N GLN A 48 -16.64 -4.87 13.30
CA GLN A 48 -17.59 -4.56 14.36
C GLN A 48 -16.87 -3.78 15.45
N HIS A 49 -17.55 -2.80 16.04
CA HIS A 49 -17.09 -2.05 17.21
C HIS A 49 -17.93 -2.42 18.45
N PRO A 50 -17.74 -3.62 19.04
CA PRO A 50 -18.48 -4.02 20.25
C PRO A 50 -18.18 -3.13 21.47
N GLU A 51 -17.08 -2.37 21.44
CA GLU A 51 -16.67 -1.42 22.48
C GLU A 51 -17.43 -0.09 22.47
N LEU A 52 -18.08 0.26 21.35
CA LEU A 52 -18.81 1.52 21.23
C LEU A 52 -20.25 1.40 21.74
N PRO A 53 -20.75 2.36 22.54
CA PRO A 53 -22.16 2.40 22.90
C PRO A 53 -23.07 2.47 21.65
N PRO A 54 -24.27 1.86 21.65
CA PRO A 54 -25.16 1.85 20.49
C PRO A 54 -25.54 3.23 19.92
N ASP A 55 -25.53 4.27 20.76
CA ASP A 55 -25.85 5.65 20.36
C ASP A 55 -24.63 6.48 19.93
N HIS A 56 -23.44 5.86 19.85
CA HIS A 56 -22.20 6.55 19.50
C HIS A 56 -22.33 7.19 18.11
N PRO A 57 -21.92 8.46 17.91
CA PRO A 57 -22.05 9.14 16.63
C PRO A 57 -21.45 8.36 15.45
N HIS A 58 -20.38 7.58 15.68
CA HIS A 58 -19.73 6.73 14.68
C HIS A 58 -20.62 5.58 14.16
N LEU A 59 -21.63 5.14 14.94
CA LEU A 59 -22.55 4.07 14.55
C LEU A 59 -23.83 4.61 13.87
N ARG A 60 -24.02 5.94 13.82
CA ARG A 60 -25.25 6.53 13.27
C ARG A 60 -25.29 6.40 11.76
N GLY A 61 -26.13 5.49 11.27
CA GLY A 61 -26.42 5.31 9.85
C GLY A 61 -25.85 4.03 9.23
N GLN A 62 -25.21 3.17 10.03
CA GLN A 62 -24.67 1.89 9.57
C GLN A 62 -25.23 0.72 10.40
N SER A 63 -25.40 -0.43 9.75
CA SER A 63 -25.82 -1.71 10.36
C SER A 63 -24.78 -2.16 11.40
N PRO A 64 -25.13 -3.05 12.38
CA PRO A 64 -24.14 -3.62 13.30
C PRO A 64 -22.95 -4.29 12.60
N ASP A 65 -23.19 -4.79 11.39
CA ASP A 65 -22.15 -5.17 10.42
C ASP A 65 -21.88 -3.97 9.50
N HIS A 66 -21.06 -3.06 10.02
CA HIS A 66 -20.62 -1.87 9.31
C HIS A 66 -19.48 -2.24 8.36
N ALA A 67 -19.66 -1.89 7.08
CA ALA A 67 -18.63 -2.08 6.07
C ALA A 67 -18.32 -0.73 5.44
N HIS A 68 -17.12 -0.22 5.70
CA HIS A 68 -16.58 0.98 5.07
C HIS A 68 -15.13 0.72 4.65
N VAL A 69 -14.64 1.59 3.76
CA VAL A 69 -13.22 1.66 3.41
C VAL A 69 -12.42 1.77 4.70
N TYR A 70 -11.47 0.87 4.92
CA TYR A 70 -10.63 0.89 6.09
C TYR A 70 -9.77 2.17 6.08
N VAL A 71 -10.07 3.12 6.97
CA VAL A 71 -9.31 4.36 7.13
C VAL A 71 -8.52 4.23 8.43
N LEU A 72 -7.19 4.38 8.38
CA LEU A 72 -6.41 4.51 9.62
C LEU A 72 -6.78 5.84 10.29
N ASP A 73 -7.50 5.77 11.40
CA ASP A 73 -7.83 6.90 12.26
C ASP A 73 -7.60 6.57 13.75
N ASP A 74 -8.11 7.41 14.65
CA ASP A 74 -7.97 7.23 16.09
C ASP A 74 -8.76 6.01 16.63
N LEU A 75 -9.78 5.54 15.89
CA LEU A 75 -10.57 4.35 16.21
C LEU A 75 -9.94 3.08 15.63
N ASP A 76 -9.28 3.18 14.47
CA ASP A 76 -8.66 2.05 13.75
C ASP A 76 -7.15 2.25 13.46
N PRO A 77 -6.29 2.27 14.49
CA PRO A 77 -4.87 2.60 14.34
C PRO A 77 -4.03 1.53 13.62
N ARG A 78 -4.58 0.34 13.34
CA ARG A 78 -3.80 -0.82 12.88
C ARG A 78 -4.57 -1.69 11.90
N TRP A 79 -4.00 -1.92 10.73
CA TRP A 79 -4.51 -2.89 9.76
C TRP A 79 -4.72 -4.29 10.39
N PRO A 80 -5.81 -5.02 10.05
CA PRO A 80 -6.10 -6.35 10.58
C PRO A 80 -5.11 -7.45 10.17
#